data_AF-A0A2V5WY51-F1
#
_entry.id   AF-A0A2V5WY51-F1
#
_cell.length_a   1.000
_cell.length_b   1.000
_cell.length_c   1.000
_cell.angle_alpha   90.00
_cell.angle_beta   90.00
_cell.angle_gamma   90.00
#
_symmetry.space_group_name_H-M   'P 1'
#
loop_
_entity.id
_entity.type
_entity.pdbx_description
1 polymer ?
#
loop_
_entity_poly.entity_id
_entity_poly.type
_entity_poly.pdbx_seq_one_letter_code
_entity_poly.pdbx_strand_id
1 'polypeptide(L)'
;MKSILSSNERKPETARRLTFASALLLLVSLLGAGCACCSKMKSSTKSLPEPTVLDESVEALKKQFNADTSKPRVLALFSPTCGGCIYGAKALQHEAQKFPEIVERADVMIVWMAMLESDNEREARKAVRKFDFEGAHHFYDGERRIGTRLMAEQFPNAVRDALEILPRDHELREMLESRKDLPPEKMPMWDAVLVFPPGVKWEERSPAPIWWTKQTSFIGEEKPGKMTAVFWKKSTRQPPVNSDWYLEAREAWRVSGDANNGIRQP
;
A
#
# COMPACT_ATOMS: atom_id res chain seq x y z
N MET A 1 2.70 -4.59 46.79
CA MET A 1 1.63 -4.03 47.64
C MET A 1 0.34 -3.95 46.81
N LYS A 2 -0.75 -4.59 47.30
CA LYS A 2 -2.19 -4.46 46.92
C LYS A 2 -2.52 -4.50 45.41
N SER A 3 -2.95 -5.63 44.82
CA SER A 3 -4.31 -6.22 44.80
C SER A 3 -5.44 -5.19 44.63
N ILE A 4 -6.23 -5.32 43.55
CA ILE A 4 -7.72 -5.33 43.53
C ILE A 4 -8.22 -5.68 42.11
N LEU A 5 -8.73 -6.91 42.01
CA LEU A 5 -10.00 -7.38 41.40
C LEU A 5 -10.57 -6.72 40.12
N SER A 6 -10.59 -7.54 39.06
CA SER A 6 -11.78 -8.10 38.39
C SER A 6 -13.12 -7.35 38.54
N SER A 7 -13.68 -6.91 37.42
CA SER A 7 -15.12 -7.04 37.18
C SER A 7 -15.40 -7.33 35.70
N ASN A 8 -16.28 -8.28 35.50
CA ASN A 8 -16.54 -9.04 34.30
C ASN A 8 -17.99 -8.72 33.90
N GLU A 9 -18.20 -7.76 33.00
CA GLU A 9 -19.55 -7.38 32.55
C GLU A 9 -19.93 -8.15 31.28
N ARG A 10 -20.75 -9.19 31.49
CA ARG A 10 -21.50 -9.88 30.44
C ARG A 10 -22.59 -8.94 29.91
N LYS A 11 -22.55 -8.65 28.61
CA LYS A 11 -23.65 -7.99 27.90
C LYS A 11 -24.77 -8.99 27.56
N PRO A 12 -26.05 -8.59 27.61
CA PRO A 12 -27.19 -9.46 27.35
C PRO A 12 -27.38 -9.75 25.86
N GLU A 13 -27.64 -11.03 25.55
CA GLU A 13 -28.10 -11.53 24.26
C GLU A 13 -29.52 -11.03 23.97
N THR A 14 -29.67 -10.16 22.97
CA THR A 14 -30.99 -9.84 22.39
C THR A 14 -31.27 -10.78 21.22
N ALA A 15 -32.03 -11.84 21.50
CA ALA A 15 -32.63 -12.71 20.50
C ALA A 15 -33.72 -11.94 19.72
N ARG A 16 -33.44 -11.62 18.45
CA ARG A 16 -34.42 -11.04 17.53
C ARG A 16 -35.11 -12.16 16.76
N ARG A 17 -36.35 -12.46 17.16
CA ARG A 17 -37.29 -13.34 16.45
C ARG A 17 -37.63 -12.71 15.10
N LEU A 18 -37.27 -13.36 13.98
CA LEU A 18 -37.86 -13.08 12.67
C LEU A 18 -39.07 -14.00 12.47
N THR A 19 -40.23 -13.39 12.39
CA THR A 19 -41.51 -14.00 12.05
C THR A 19 -41.55 -14.34 10.55
N PHE A 20 -41.75 -15.62 10.25
CA PHE A 20 -42.24 -16.10 8.96
C PHE A 20 -43.71 -15.70 8.80
N ALA A 21 -44.05 -15.00 7.72
CA ALA A 21 -45.42 -14.93 7.21
C ALA A 21 -45.41 -14.70 5.69
N SER A 22 -46.10 -15.63 5.04
CA SER A 22 -46.29 -15.86 3.61
C SER A 22 -47.19 -14.83 2.92
N ALA A 23 -47.02 -14.66 1.60
CA ALA A 23 -48.03 -14.33 0.56
C ALA A 23 -47.32 -13.64 -0.62
N LEU A 24 -47.62 -13.83 -1.91
CA LEU A 24 -48.55 -14.65 -2.67
C LEU A 24 -48.15 -14.42 -4.15
N LEU A 25 -48.35 -15.43 -5.01
CA LEU A 25 -48.17 -15.38 -6.46
C LEU A 25 -48.85 -14.18 -7.13
N LEU A 26 -48.24 -13.67 -8.21
CA LEU A 26 -48.96 -13.26 -9.42
C LEU A 26 -48.08 -13.48 -10.66
N LEU A 27 -48.39 -14.57 -11.38
CA LEU A 27 -48.16 -14.71 -12.82
C LEU A 27 -49.05 -13.69 -13.54
N VAL A 28 -48.58 -13.09 -14.64
CA VAL A 28 -49.21 -13.11 -15.98
C VAL A 28 -48.31 -12.33 -16.96
N SER A 29 -47.71 -13.10 -17.86
CA SER A 29 -47.62 -12.95 -19.32
C SER A 29 -47.67 -11.55 -19.95
N LEU A 30 -46.60 -11.17 -20.66
CA LEU A 30 -46.70 -10.47 -21.95
C LEU A 30 -45.59 -10.95 -22.89
N LEU A 31 -46.00 -11.72 -23.89
CA LEU A 31 -45.26 -12.12 -25.08
C LEU A 31 -45.02 -10.88 -25.94
N GLY A 32 -43.78 -10.38 -25.93
CA GLY A 32 -43.29 -9.40 -26.89
C GLY A 32 -42.40 -10.08 -27.93
N ALA A 33 -42.95 -10.29 -29.12
CA ALA A 33 -42.18 -10.66 -30.31
C ALA A 33 -41.33 -9.46 -30.77
N GLY A 34 -40.07 -9.73 -31.13
CA GLY A 34 -39.24 -8.83 -31.93
C GLY A 34 -38.05 -8.21 -31.20
N CYS A 35 -36.86 -8.79 -31.39
CA CYS A 35 -35.80 -8.16 -32.17
C CYS A 35 -34.60 -9.13 -32.27
N ALA A 36 -34.37 -9.68 -33.45
CA ALA A 36 -33.20 -10.50 -33.77
C ALA A 36 -31.96 -9.60 -33.98
N CYS A 37 -31.54 -8.92 -32.92
CA CYS A 37 -30.22 -8.29 -32.80
C CYS A 37 -29.57 -8.71 -31.48
N CYS A 38 -29.55 -10.01 -31.20
CA CYS A 38 -28.70 -10.58 -30.15
C CYS A 38 -27.24 -10.55 -30.62
N SER A 39 -26.65 -9.35 -30.66
CA SER A 39 -25.20 -9.20 -30.63
C SER A 39 -24.70 -9.91 -29.39
N LYS A 40 -24.12 -11.11 -29.56
CA LYS A 40 -23.33 -11.79 -28.54
C LYS A 40 -22.28 -10.80 -28.05
N MET A 41 -22.56 -10.11 -26.96
CA MET A 41 -21.55 -9.38 -26.21
C MET A 41 -20.56 -10.44 -25.75
N LYS A 42 -19.44 -10.55 -26.48
CA LYS A 42 -18.28 -11.33 -26.05
C LYS A 42 -17.82 -10.65 -24.77
N SER A 43 -18.27 -11.18 -23.64
CA SER A 43 -17.70 -10.87 -22.33
C SER A 43 -16.23 -11.24 -22.43
N SER A 44 -15.39 -10.23 -22.63
CA SER A 44 -13.95 -10.36 -22.55
C SER A 44 -13.64 -10.64 -21.08
N THR A 45 -13.53 -11.91 -20.71
CA THR A 45 -13.01 -12.32 -19.41
C THR A 45 -11.54 -11.93 -19.34
N LYS A 46 -11.28 -10.65 -19.03
CA LYS A 46 -9.95 -10.17 -18.72
C LYS A 46 -9.47 -10.97 -17.51
N SER A 47 -8.46 -11.82 -17.71
CA SER A 47 -7.84 -12.56 -16.62
C SER A 47 -7.36 -11.56 -15.58
N LEU A 48 -7.64 -11.85 -14.31
CA LEU A 48 -7.21 -10.99 -13.22
C LEU A 48 -5.68 -10.96 -13.16
N PRO A 49 -5.08 -9.84 -12.76
CA PRO A 49 -3.64 -9.80 -12.59
C PRO A 49 -3.23 -10.76 -11.48
N GLU A 50 -2.14 -11.49 -11.71
CA GLU A 50 -1.54 -12.38 -10.72
C GLU A 50 -0.19 -11.78 -10.29
N PRO A 51 0.14 -11.79 -8.99
CA PRO A 51 1.42 -11.29 -8.52
C PRO A 51 2.54 -12.25 -8.94
N THR A 52 3.66 -11.70 -9.37
CA THR A 52 4.90 -12.47 -9.56
C THR A 52 5.54 -12.75 -8.20
N VAL A 53 5.76 -14.01 -7.86
CA VAL A 53 6.39 -14.41 -6.58
C VAL A 53 7.90 -14.15 -6.64
N LEU A 54 8.44 -13.53 -5.58
CA LEU A 54 9.86 -13.25 -5.37
C LEU A 54 10.44 -14.26 -4.36
N ASP A 55 10.51 -15.52 -4.77
CA ASP A 55 10.94 -16.66 -3.94
C ASP A 55 12.42 -16.56 -3.52
N GLU A 56 13.32 -16.46 -4.49
CA GLU A 56 14.77 -16.56 -4.26
C GLU A 56 15.54 -15.29 -4.60
N SER A 57 14.95 -14.39 -5.41
CA SER A 57 15.64 -13.20 -5.87
C SER A 57 14.72 -12.00 -6.07
N VAL A 58 15.33 -10.82 -6.10
CA VAL A 58 14.65 -9.56 -6.43
C VAL A 58 14.69 -9.25 -7.92
N GLU A 59 15.22 -10.16 -8.74
CA GLU A 59 15.55 -9.90 -10.15
C GLU A 59 14.31 -9.68 -11.01
N ALA A 60 13.17 -10.32 -10.70
CA ALA A 60 11.92 -10.05 -11.41
C ALA A 60 11.46 -8.60 -11.21
N LEU A 61 11.55 -8.07 -9.98
CA LEU A 61 11.24 -6.67 -9.71
C LEU A 61 12.26 -5.74 -10.37
N LYS A 62 13.57 -6.04 -10.26
CA LYS A 62 14.61 -5.23 -10.92
C LYS A 62 14.44 -5.18 -12.44
N LYS A 63 14.11 -6.32 -13.06
CA LYS A 63 13.83 -6.41 -14.49
C LYS A 63 12.65 -5.52 -14.87
N GLN A 64 11.55 -5.57 -14.11
CA GLN A 64 10.41 -4.68 -14.33
C GLN A 64 10.80 -3.22 -14.15
N PHE A 65 11.45 -2.88 -13.04
CA PHE A 65 11.91 -1.52 -12.74
C PHE A 65 12.76 -0.94 -13.87
N ASN A 66 13.58 -1.78 -14.51
CA ASN A 66 14.47 -1.39 -15.61
C ASN A 66 13.83 -1.53 -17.01
N ALA A 67 12.60 -2.02 -17.13
CA ALA A 67 11.97 -2.34 -18.41
C ALA A 67 11.72 -1.09 -19.26
N ASP A 68 11.30 0.01 -18.63
CA ASP A 68 11.15 1.31 -19.27
C ASP A 68 11.78 2.42 -18.43
N THR A 69 13.03 2.72 -18.75
CA THR A 69 13.76 3.78 -18.04
C THR A 69 13.31 5.19 -18.36
N SER A 70 12.45 5.39 -19.35
CA SER A 70 11.98 6.73 -19.72
C SER A 70 10.89 7.30 -18.80
N LYS A 71 10.27 6.46 -17.97
CA LYS A 71 9.17 6.82 -17.08
C LYS A 71 9.61 6.97 -15.62
N PRO A 72 8.95 7.78 -14.79
CA PRO A 72 9.05 7.67 -13.34
C PRO A 72 8.50 6.33 -12.88
N ARG A 73 9.01 5.86 -11.74
CA ARG A 73 8.57 4.60 -11.14
C ARG A 73 7.91 4.88 -9.81
N VAL A 74 6.73 4.31 -9.60
CA VAL A 74 6.04 4.31 -8.30
C VAL A 74 6.15 2.90 -7.74
N LEU A 75 6.86 2.75 -6.62
CA LEU A 75 7.01 1.48 -5.91
C LEU A 75 6.27 1.56 -4.58
N ALA A 76 5.26 0.71 -4.40
CA ALA A 76 4.51 0.62 -3.15
C ALA A 76 4.77 -0.73 -2.46
N LEU A 77 4.96 -0.69 -1.13
CA LEU A 77 5.27 -1.85 -0.31
C LEU A 77 4.19 -2.00 0.76
N PHE A 78 3.33 -3.01 0.60
CA PHE A 78 2.17 -3.22 1.46
C PHE A 78 2.11 -4.65 1.98
N SER A 79 1.57 -4.85 3.17
CA SER A 79 1.13 -6.17 3.60
C SER A 79 -0.28 -6.46 3.06
N PRO A 80 -0.56 -7.68 2.53
CA PRO A 80 -1.85 -8.01 1.95
C PRO A 80 -2.97 -8.18 2.98
N THR A 81 -2.66 -8.31 4.27
CA THR A 81 -3.68 -8.46 5.34
C THR A 81 -3.63 -7.39 6.42
N CYS A 82 -2.58 -6.56 6.48
CA CYS A 82 -2.50 -5.44 7.44
C CYS A 82 -3.52 -4.34 7.12
N GLY A 83 -4.34 -3.96 8.11
CA GLY A 83 -5.37 -2.91 7.96
C GLY A 83 -4.84 -1.61 7.36
N GLY A 84 -3.77 -1.05 7.94
CA GLY A 84 -3.14 0.18 7.45
C GLY A 84 -2.57 0.08 6.05
N CYS A 85 -1.91 -1.04 5.72
CA CYS A 85 -1.41 -1.27 4.37
C CYS A 85 -2.54 -1.41 3.35
N ILE A 86 -3.64 -2.07 3.73
CA ILE A 86 -4.82 -2.18 2.87
C ILE A 86 -5.52 -0.83 2.70
N TYR A 87 -5.54 0.01 3.74
CA TYR A 87 -6.01 1.38 3.64
C TYR A 87 -5.11 2.22 2.72
N GLY A 88 -3.78 2.12 2.86
CA GLY A 88 -2.81 2.77 1.99
C GLY A 88 -2.94 2.34 0.52
N ALA A 89 -3.11 1.04 0.26
CA ALA A 89 -3.34 0.52 -1.08
C ALA A 89 -4.62 1.08 -1.71
N LYS A 90 -5.72 1.15 -0.94
CA LYS A 90 -6.99 1.77 -1.40
C LYS A 90 -6.83 3.25 -1.69
N ALA A 91 -6.10 3.99 -0.85
CA ALA A 91 -5.84 5.41 -1.05
C ALA A 91 -4.98 5.65 -2.30
N LEU A 92 -3.94 4.85 -2.50
CA LEU A 92 -3.08 4.90 -3.69
C LEU A 92 -3.88 4.68 -4.97
N GLN A 93 -4.72 3.64 -4.99
CA GLN A 93 -5.67 3.37 -6.07
C GLN A 93 -6.65 4.53 -6.30
N HIS A 94 -7.28 5.02 -5.23
CA HIS A 94 -8.29 6.07 -5.33
C HIS A 94 -7.71 7.37 -5.91
N GLU A 95 -6.52 7.77 -5.48
CA GLU A 95 -5.86 8.95 -6.03
C GLU A 95 -5.36 8.70 -7.47
N ALA A 96 -4.96 7.47 -7.84
CA ALA A 96 -4.58 7.14 -9.22
C ALA A 96 -5.70 7.45 -10.22
N GLN A 97 -6.96 7.16 -9.87
CA GLN A 97 -8.12 7.44 -10.71
C GLN A 97 -8.36 8.94 -10.98
N LYS A 98 -7.78 9.82 -10.16
CA LYS A 98 -7.87 11.27 -10.33
C LYS A 98 -6.77 11.84 -11.24
N PHE A 99 -5.75 11.05 -11.53
CA PHE A 99 -4.59 11.43 -12.35
C PHE A 99 -4.31 10.41 -13.45
N PRO A 100 -5.29 10.02 -14.28
CA PRO A 100 -5.11 8.97 -15.28
C PRO A 100 -3.92 9.23 -16.23
N GLU A 101 -3.70 10.49 -16.62
CA GLU A 101 -2.60 10.90 -17.48
C GLU A 101 -1.22 10.74 -16.83
N ILE A 102 -1.13 10.84 -15.50
CA ILE A 102 0.11 10.60 -14.76
C ILE A 102 0.34 9.09 -14.65
N VAL A 103 -0.72 8.33 -14.34
CA VAL A 103 -0.66 6.87 -14.19
C VAL A 103 -0.20 6.20 -15.48
N GLU A 104 -0.76 6.58 -16.64
CA GLU A 104 -0.36 6.06 -17.95
C GLU A 104 1.11 6.31 -18.30
N ARG A 105 1.70 7.38 -17.73
CA ARG A 105 3.09 7.79 -17.95
C ARG A 105 4.03 7.34 -16.84
N ALA A 106 3.56 6.60 -15.84
CA ALA A 106 4.39 6.02 -14.79
C ALA A 106 4.48 4.50 -14.94
N ASP A 107 5.58 3.90 -14.47
CA ASP A 107 5.64 2.46 -14.26
C ASP A 107 5.35 2.16 -12.78
N VAL A 108 4.28 1.40 -12.52
CA VAL A 108 3.73 1.23 -11.17
C VAL A 108 3.95 -0.20 -10.72
N MET A 109 4.68 -0.38 -9.62
CA MET A 109 5.00 -1.68 -9.04
C MET A 109 4.46 -1.75 -7.61
N ILE A 110 3.66 -2.78 -7.35
CA ILE A 110 3.08 -3.04 -6.02
C ILE A 110 3.67 -4.33 -5.49
N VAL A 111 4.40 -4.25 -4.38
CA VAL A 111 5.00 -5.39 -3.69
C VAL A 111 4.18 -5.72 -2.46
N TRP A 112 3.56 -6.89 -2.47
CA TRP A 112 2.84 -7.46 -1.33
C TRP A 112 3.82 -8.25 -0.46
N MET A 113 4.09 -7.79 0.76
CA MET A 113 5.10 -8.36 1.65
C MET A 113 4.48 -9.16 2.79
N ALA A 114 5.13 -10.24 3.20
CA ALA A 114 4.69 -11.02 4.36
C ALA A 114 5.12 -10.38 5.69
N MET A 115 4.32 -9.47 6.23
CA MET A 115 4.62 -8.74 7.47
C MET A 115 3.83 -9.26 8.67
N LEU A 116 2.70 -9.91 8.42
CA LEU A 116 1.85 -10.57 9.41
C LEU A 116 1.83 -12.07 9.17
N GLU A 117 1.48 -12.86 10.19
CA GLU A 117 1.37 -14.32 10.09
C GLU A 117 0.35 -14.77 9.03
N SER A 118 -0.72 -13.99 8.85
CA SER A 118 -1.75 -14.24 7.83
C SER A 118 -1.33 -13.87 6.41
N ASP A 119 -0.20 -13.19 6.22
CA ASP A 119 0.25 -12.80 4.89
C ASP A 119 0.85 -14.01 4.16
N ASN A 120 0.33 -14.26 2.96
CA ASN A 120 0.80 -15.33 2.07
C ASN A 120 0.45 -14.97 0.62
N GLU A 121 0.96 -15.75 -0.33
CA GLU A 121 0.73 -15.53 -1.76
C GLU A 121 -0.77 -15.50 -2.10
N ARG A 122 -1.58 -16.38 -1.48
CA ARG A 122 -3.03 -16.41 -1.72
C ARG A 122 -3.70 -15.11 -1.30
N GLU A 123 -3.33 -14.53 -0.15
CA GLU A 123 -3.85 -13.23 0.26
C GLU A 123 -3.31 -12.09 -0.62
N ALA A 124 -2.07 -12.16 -1.09
CA ALA A 124 -1.54 -11.23 -2.08
C ALA A 124 -2.35 -11.26 -3.39
N ARG A 125 -2.68 -12.45 -3.91
CA ARG A 125 -3.57 -12.62 -5.09
C ARG A 125 -4.94 -11.97 -4.89
N LYS A 126 -5.50 -12.01 -3.68
CA LYS A 126 -6.74 -11.28 -3.37
C LYS A 126 -6.51 -9.77 -3.32
N ALA A 127 -5.41 -9.33 -2.74
CA ALA A 127 -5.07 -7.92 -2.55
C ALA A 127 -4.81 -7.20 -3.88
N VAL A 128 -4.29 -7.89 -4.91
CA VAL A 128 -4.13 -7.36 -6.27
C VAL A 128 -5.42 -6.73 -6.81
N ARG A 129 -6.60 -7.29 -6.49
CA ARG A 129 -7.92 -6.80 -6.92
C ARG A 129 -8.29 -5.42 -6.40
N LYS A 130 -7.49 -4.87 -5.48
CA LYS A 130 -7.66 -3.50 -4.99
C LYS A 130 -7.21 -2.46 -6.00
N PHE A 131 -6.47 -2.88 -7.03
CA PHE A 131 -6.04 -2.01 -8.10
C PHE A 131 -6.84 -2.30 -9.37
N ASP A 132 -7.48 -1.27 -9.92
CA ASP A 132 -8.34 -1.40 -11.12
C ASP A 132 -7.80 -0.63 -12.34
N PHE A 133 -6.72 0.13 -12.19
CA PHE A 133 -6.03 0.75 -13.32
C PHE A 133 -5.09 -0.22 -14.04
N GLU A 134 -4.94 -0.03 -15.34
CA GLU A 134 -4.03 -0.83 -16.17
C GLU A 134 -2.58 -0.42 -15.92
N GLY A 135 -1.64 -1.37 -16.08
CA GLY A 135 -0.21 -1.09 -15.96
C GLY A 135 0.37 -1.25 -14.54
N ALA A 136 -0.43 -1.61 -13.54
CA ALA A 136 0.10 -2.03 -12.25
C ALA A 136 0.77 -3.41 -12.35
N HIS A 137 2.06 -3.48 -12.01
CA HIS A 137 2.83 -4.72 -11.91
C HIS A 137 2.84 -5.20 -10.46
N HIS A 138 2.33 -6.39 -10.20
CA HIS A 138 2.21 -6.92 -8.86
C HIS A 138 3.27 -7.97 -8.56
N PHE A 139 3.80 -7.93 -7.35
CA PHE A 139 4.79 -8.86 -6.83
C PHE A 139 4.38 -9.35 -5.45
N TYR A 140 4.78 -10.57 -5.10
CA TYR A 140 4.66 -11.08 -3.74
C TYR A 140 6.05 -11.41 -3.18
N ASP A 141 6.41 -10.78 -2.06
CA ASP A 141 7.70 -10.91 -1.38
C ASP A 141 7.49 -11.57 0.00
N GLY A 142 7.46 -12.91 -0.01
CA GLY A 142 7.28 -13.71 1.21
C GLY A 142 8.42 -13.60 2.20
N GLU A 143 9.63 -13.25 1.72
CA GLU A 143 10.85 -13.18 2.52
C GLU A 143 11.24 -11.74 2.91
N ARG A 144 10.42 -10.76 2.54
CA ARG A 144 10.61 -9.31 2.82
C ARG A 144 11.95 -8.77 2.29
N ARG A 145 12.46 -9.35 1.20
CA ARG A 145 13.77 -9.03 0.60
C ARG A 145 13.82 -7.59 0.11
N ILE A 146 12.75 -7.11 -0.52
CA ILE A 146 12.67 -5.76 -1.09
C ILE A 146 12.73 -4.71 0.02
N GLY A 147 11.90 -4.86 1.04
CA GLY A 147 11.87 -3.94 2.17
C GLY A 147 13.17 -3.93 2.97
N THR A 148 13.77 -5.10 3.18
CA THR A 148 15.08 -5.24 3.84
C THR A 148 16.17 -4.51 3.06
N ARG A 149 16.25 -4.78 1.75
CA ARG A 149 17.27 -4.20 0.87
C ARG A 149 17.15 -2.69 0.78
N LEU A 150 15.94 -2.16 0.59
CA LEU A 150 15.72 -0.73 0.54
C LEU A 150 16.07 -0.04 1.88
N MET A 151 15.74 -0.67 3.02
CA MET A 151 16.14 -0.14 4.33
C MET A 151 17.66 -0.06 4.45
N ALA A 152 18.36 -1.13 4.06
CA ALA A 152 19.82 -1.19 4.12
C ALA A 152 20.50 -0.18 3.17
N GLU A 153 19.99 -0.06 1.94
CA GLU A 153 20.67 0.70 0.88
C GLU A 153 20.32 2.19 0.89
N GLN A 154 19.06 2.55 1.18
CA GLN A 154 18.56 3.92 1.08
C GLN A 154 18.40 4.58 2.44
N PHE A 155 18.23 3.79 3.51
CA PHE A 155 17.92 4.28 4.85
C PHE A 155 18.85 3.73 5.94
N PRO A 156 20.18 3.56 5.70
CA PRO A 156 21.07 2.87 6.63
C PRO A 156 21.18 3.56 8.01
N ASN A 157 20.92 4.86 8.07
CA ASN A 157 21.00 5.66 9.29
C ASN A 157 19.65 6.14 9.80
N ALA A 158 18.52 5.70 9.23
CA ALA A 158 17.21 6.30 9.49
C ALA A 158 16.86 6.39 10.98
N VAL A 159 17.06 5.31 11.74
CA VAL A 159 16.76 5.29 13.18
C VAL A 159 17.67 6.25 13.95
N ARG A 160 18.96 6.32 13.61
CA ARG A 160 19.92 7.22 14.27
C ARG A 160 19.63 8.68 13.95
N ASP A 161 19.37 8.99 12.67
CA ASP A 161 18.98 10.34 12.23
C ASP A 161 17.70 10.81 12.97
N ALA A 162 16.70 9.94 13.17
CA ALA A 162 15.53 10.32 13.98
C ALA A 162 15.88 10.58 15.44
N LEU A 163 16.67 9.71 16.06
CA LEU A 163 17.04 9.87 17.46
C LEU A 163 17.86 11.15 17.70
N GLU A 164 18.54 11.67 16.68
CA GLU A 164 19.24 12.96 16.75
C GLU A 164 18.26 14.15 16.77
N ILE A 165 17.22 14.12 15.94
CA ILE A 165 16.31 15.27 15.76
C ILE A 165 15.09 15.27 16.69
N LEU A 166 14.67 14.09 17.19
CA LEU A 166 13.44 13.99 17.97
C LEU A 166 13.63 14.60 19.38
N PRO A 167 12.66 15.38 19.90
CA PRO A 167 12.67 15.83 21.29
C PRO A 167 12.84 14.66 22.25
N ARG A 168 13.59 14.84 23.36
CA ARG A 168 13.90 13.75 24.31
C ARG A 168 12.67 13.08 24.90
N ASP A 169 11.56 13.81 24.98
CA ASP A 169 10.25 13.40 25.49
C ASP A 169 9.29 12.89 24.39
N HIS A 170 9.73 12.78 23.15
CA HIS A 170 8.90 12.32 22.04
C HIS A 170 8.55 10.82 22.17
N GLU A 171 7.28 10.47 22.01
CA GLU A 171 6.73 9.11 22.22
C GLU A 171 7.44 8.00 21.42
N LEU A 172 7.90 8.31 20.21
CA LEU A 172 8.60 7.34 19.35
C LEU A 172 10.03 7.03 19.80
N ARG A 173 10.65 7.82 20.70
CA ARG A 173 12.07 7.64 21.04
C ARG A 173 12.36 6.30 21.68
N GLU A 174 11.55 5.85 22.63
CA GLU A 174 11.76 4.56 23.30
C GLU A 174 11.76 3.41 22.29
N MET A 175 10.77 3.38 21.39
CA MET A 175 10.70 2.41 20.31
C MET A 175 11.93 2.50 19.39
N LEU A 176 12.36 3.69 19.00
CA LEU A 176 13.50 3.87 18.10
C LEU A 176 14.83 3.48 18.77
N GLU A 177 15.03 3.81 20.04
CA GLU A 177 16.20 3.39 20.83
C GLU A 177 16.30 1.86 20.89
N SER A 178 15.17 1.16 21.10
CA SER A 178 15.13 -0.32 21.10
C SER A 178 15.50 -0.95 19.75
N ARG A 179 15.49 -0.14 18.67
CA ARG A 179 15.66 -0.59 17.28
C ARG A 179 16.95 -0.13 16.62
N LYS A 180 17.67 0.84 17.19
CA LYS A 180 18.80 1.54 16.54
C LYS A 180 19.97 0.66 16.13
N ASP A 181 20.13 -0.49 16.79
CA ASP A 181 21.19 -1.46 16.54
C ASP A 181 20.66 -2.76 15.92
N LEU A 182 19.37 -2.81 15.57
CA LEU A 182 18.82 -3.92 14.81
C LEU A 182 19.33 -3.87 13.37
N PRO A 183 19.61 -5.04 12.76
CA PRO A 183 19.99 -5.08 11.37
C PRO A 183 18.76 -4.89 10.46
N PRO A 184 18.92 -4.48 9.19
CA PRO A 184 17.81 -4.19 8.27
C PRO A 184 16.78 -5.31 8.11
N GLU A 185 17.19 -6.58 8.24
CA GLU A 185 16.30 -7.76 8.15
C GLU A 185 15.25 -7.78 9.27
N LYS A 186 15.53 -7.11 10.39
CA LYS A 186 14.60 -6.95 11.52
C LYS A 186 13.75 -5.69 11.39
N MET A 187 14.04 -4.84 10.42
CA MET A 187 13.35 -3.57 10.16
C MET A 187 13.08 -3.35 8.67
N PRO A 188 12.48 -4.32 7.96
CA PRO A 188 12.21 -4.13 6.54
C PRO A 188 11.29 -2.92 6.34
N MET A 189 11.55 -2.16 5.29
CA MET A 189 10.65 -1.11 4.86
C MET A 189 9.35 -1.73 4.34
N TRP A 190 8.23 -1.30 4.90
CA TRP A 190 6.87 -1.67 4.51
C TRP A 190 5.94 -0.52 4.91
N ASP A 191 4.69 -0.60 4.46
CA ASP A 191 3.70 0.46 4.62
C ASP A 191 4.23 1.79 4.06
N ALA A 192 4.75 1.71 2.83
CA ALA A 192 5.55 2.75 2.21
C ALA A 192 5.27 2.90 0.72
N VAL A 193 5.44 4.12 0.21
CA VAL A 193 5.42 4.44 -1.22
C VAL A 193 6.67 5.24 -1.55
N LEU A 194 7.32 4.89 -2.66
CA LEU A 194 8.54 5.51 -3.16
C LEU A 194 8.33 5.92 -4.61
N VAL A 195 8.88 7.07 -4.97
CA VAL A 195 8.87 7.60 -6.34
C VAL A 195 10.31 7.77 -6.79
N PHE A 196 10.63 7.20 -7.95
CA PHE A 196 11.93 7.30 -8.59
C PHE A 196 11.82 8.08 -9.90
N PRO A 197 12.81 8.91 -10.25
CA PRO A 197 12.74 9.74 -11.44
C PRO A 197 12.98 8.91 -12.72
N PRO A 198 12.61 9.42 -13.90
CA PRO A 198 13.09 8.87 -15.17
C PRO A 198 14.62 8.76 -15.24
N GLY A 199 15.08 7.85 -16.09
CA GLY A 199 16.49 7.62 -16.41
C GLY A 199 17.26 6.74 -15.43
N VAL A 200 16.75 6.49 -14.22
CA VAL A 200 17.45 5.65 -13.23
C VAL A 200 17.22 4.16 -13.48
N LYS A 201 18.22 3.36 -13.08
CA LYS A 201 18.21 1.90 -13.13
C LYS A 201 18.48 1.32 -11.75
N TRP A 202 17.92 0.15 -11.48
CA TRP A 202 18.26 -0.68 -10.34
C TRP A 202 19.32 -1.69 -10.76
N GLU A 203 20.56 -1.43 -10.39
CA GLU A 203 21.70 -2.29 -10.69
C GLU A 203 22.07 -3.14 -9.45
N GLU A 204 23.28 -3.01 -8.93
CA GLU A 204 23.70 -3.65 -7.69
C GLU A 204 23.09 -2.98 -6.45
N ARG A 205 22.79 -1.68 -6.51
CA ARG A 205 22.03 -0.99 -5.46
C ARG A 205 20.78 -0.37 -6.07
N SER A 206 19.72 -0.25 -5.28
CA SER A 206 18.56 0.52 -5.70
C SER A 206 18.97 1.98 -5.91
N PRO A 207 18.36 2.68 -6.89
CA PRO A 207 18.54 4.12 -6.99
C PRO A 207 17.92 4.79 -5.76
N ALA A 208 18.31 6.04 -5.50
CA ALA A 208 17.65 6.86 -4.49
C ALA A 208 16.27 7.32 -4.99
N PRO A 209 15.20 7.20 -4.18
CA PRO A 209 13.92 7.80 -4.52
C PRO A 209 14.03 9.33 -4.46
N ILE A 210 13.35 10.04 -5.37
CA ILE A 210 13.18 11.49 -5.27
C ILE A 210 12.13 11.89 -4.23
N TRP A 211 11.26 10.95 -3.87
CA TRP A 211 10.27 11.12 -2.82
C TRP A 211 9.90 9.77 -2.24
N TRP A 212 9.62 9.73 -0.95
CA TRP A 212 9.11 8.56 -0.27
C TRP A 212 8.26 8.96 0.93
N THR A 213 7.37 8.07 1.34
CA THR A 213 6.59 8.14 2.57
C THR A 213 6.50 6.74 3.18
N LYS A 214 6.43 6.67 4.50
CA LYS A 214 6.28 5.45 5.28
C LYS A 214 5.46 5.75 6.51
N GLN A 215 4.40 4.98 6.72
CA GLN A 215 3.64 5.03 7.95
C GLN A 215 4.45 4.38 9.11
N THR A 216 4.39 5.00 10.29
CA THR A 216 5.11 4.56 11.50
C THR A 216 4.20 4.20 12.66
N SER A 217 3.01 4.77 12.73
CA SER A 217 2.00 4.46 13.75
C SER A 217 0.60 4.87 13.29
N PHE A 218 -0.41 4.39 14.00
CA PHE A 218 -1.83 4.72 13.79
C PHE A 218 -2.29 5.69 14.89
N ILE A 219 -3.04 6.73 14.52
CA ILE A 219 -3.56 7.74 15.48
C ILE A 219 -5.09 7.84 15.44
N GLY A 220 -5.73 7.45 14.33
CA GLY A 220 -7.15 7.72 14.13
C GLY A 220 -7.88 6.67 13.31
N GLU A 221 -9.17 6.91 13.12
CA GLU A 221 -10.01 6.09 12.24
C GLU A 221 -9.55 6.23 10.78
N GLU A 222 -9.55 5.12 10.05
CA GLU A 222 -9.24 5.05 8.61
C GLU A 222 -10.30 5.76 7.75
N LYS A 223 -10.36 7.10 7.83
CA LYS A 223 -11.34 7.96 7.14
C LYS A 223 -10.62 9.02 6.30
N PRO A 224 -10.94 9.15 5.00
CA PRO A 224 -10.33 10.17 4.14
C PRO A 224 -10.46 11.58 4.73
N GLY A 225 -9.37 12.36 4.70
CA GLY A 225 -9.33 13.73 5.23
C GLY A 225 -9.31 13.85 6.75
N LYS A 226 -9.11 12.74 7.47
CA LYS A 226 -8.78 12.72 8.90
C LYS A 226 -7.35 12.23 9.06
N MET A 227 -6.63 12.77 10.03
CA MET A 227 -5.31 12.26 10.39
C MET A 227 -5.46 10.81 10.85
N THR A 228 -4.92 9.88 10.08
CA THR A 228 -5.05 8.44 10.36
C THR A 228 -3.80 7.88 11.02
N ALA A 229 -2.64 8.50 10.77
CA ALA A 229 -1.36 7.92 11.11
C ALA A 229 -0.24 8.97 11.22
N VAL A 230 0.88 8.54 11.81
CA VAL A 230 2.14 9.26 11.74
C VAL A 230 2.92 8.73 10.53
N PHE A 231 3.46 9.64 9.74
CA PHE A 231 4.25 9.34 8.56
C PHE A 231 5.63 9.95 8.66
N TRP A 232 6.61 9.16 8.23
CA TRP A 232 7.92 9.64 7.89
C TRP A 232 8.01 9.75 6.38
N LYS A 233 8.50 10.87 5.87
CA LYS A 233 8.60 11.09 4.42
C LYS A 233 9.82 11.90 4.08
N LYS A 234 10.16 12.03 2.79
CA LYS A 234 11.19 12.90 2.20
C LYS A 234 12.63 12.75 2.74
N SER A 235 12.86 12.92 4.03
CA SER A 235 14.15 12.86 4.70
C SER A 235 14.05 12.13 6.05
N THR A 236 15.07 11.35 6.39
CA THR A 236 15.23 10.76 7.73
C THR A 236 15.57 11.82 8.79
N ARG A 237 15.94 13.03 8.36
CA ARG A 237 16.31 14.16 9.24
C ARG A 237 15.18 15.16 9.46
N GLN A 238 13.95 14.81 9.11
CA GLN A 238 12.77 15.56 9.53
C GLN A 238 11.93 14.73 10.50
N PRO A 239 11.31 15.37 11.53
CA PRO A 239 10.39 14.68 12.41
C PRO A 239 9.23 14.04 11.62
N PRO A 240 8.72 12.89 12.05
CA PRO A 240 7.49 12.34 11.51
C PRO A 240 6.33 13.33 11.67
N VAL A 241 5.37 13.28 10.75
CA VAL A 241 4.23 14.19 10.72
C VAL A 241 2.92 13.42 10.78
N ASN A 242 1.92 14.01 11.43
CA ASN A 242 0.55 13.50 11.34
C ASN A 242 0.05 13.73 9.92
N SER A 243 -0.47 12.68 9.28
CA SER A 243 -1.01 12.74 7.93
C SER A 243 -2.05 11.64 7.72
N ASP A 244 -2.47 11.47 6.47
CA ASP A 244 -3.32 10.37 6.02
C ASP A 244 -2.88 9.84 4.66
N TRP A 245 -3.19 8.56 4.41
CA TRP A 245 -2.75 7.89 3.19
C TRP A 245 -3.29 8.52 1.90
N TYR A 246 -4.43 9.22 1.91
CA TYR A 246 -4.93 9.90 0.71
C TYR A 246 -4.09 11.15 0.38
N LEU A 247 -3.66 11.90 1.39
CA LEU A 247 -2.72 13.01 1.20
C LEU A 247 -1.37 12.51 0.70
N GLU A 248 -0.84 11.45 1.33
CA GLU A 248 0.46 10.90 0.95
C GLU A 248 0.43 10.24 -0.44
N ALA A 249 -0.63 9.50 -0.79
CA ALA A 249 -0.83 8.95 -2.12
C ALA A 249 -0.96 10.03 -3.21
N ARG A 250 -1.71 11.11 -2.92
CA ARG A 250 -1.84 12.25 -3.85
C ARG A 250 -0.48 12.88 -4.12
N GLU A 251 0.32 13.08 -3.09
CA GLU A 251 1.65 13.65 -3.24
C GLU A 251 2.57 12.72 -4.04
N ALA A 252 2.50 11.39 -3.83
CA ALA A 252 3.24 10.44 -4.64
C ALA A 252 2.92 10.58 -6.14
N TRP A 253 1.64 10.66 -6.49
CA TRP A 253 1.21 10.86 -7.88
C TRP A 253 1.63 12.23 -8.43
N ARG A 254 1.50 13.30 -7.64
CA ARG A 254 1.95 14.64 -8.04
C ARG A 254 3.45 14.66 -8.36
N VAL A 255 4.28 14.09 -7.49
CA VAL A 255 5.74 14.02 -7.68
C VAL A 255 6.09 13.16 -8.91
N SER A 256 5.36 12.07 -9.15
CA SER A 256 5.53 11.25 -10.36
C SER A 256 5.23 12.07 -11.63
N GLY A 257 4.15 12.86 -11.63
CA GLY A 257 3.80 13.77 -12.73
C GLY A 257 4.85 14.85 -12.98
N ASP A 258 5.35 15.49 -11.92
CA ASP A 258 6.40 16.52 -12.01
C ASP A 258 7.70 15.94 -12.60
N ALA A 259 8.09 14.75 -12.16
CA ALA A 259 9.30 14.07 -12.63
C ALA A 259 9.24 13.75 -14.14
N ASN A 260 8.04 13.45 -14.66
CA ASN A 260 7.80 13.24 -16.08
C ASN A 260 7.96 14.52 -16.92
N ASN A 261 7.67 15.69 -16.35
CA ASN A 261 7.73 16.95 -17.08
C ASN A 261 9.14 17.57 -17.14
N GLY A 262 10.17 16.83 -16.69
CA GLY A 262 11.54 17.32 -16.66
C GLY A 262 11.75 18.49 -15.68
N ILE A 263 10.78 18.74 -14.79
CA ILE A 263 10.89 19.75 -13.75
C ILE A 263 11.90 19.21 -12.74
N ARG A 264 13.13 19.72 -12.80
CA ARG A 264 14.08 19.57 -11.70
C ARG A 264 13.44 20.22 -10.49
N GLN A 265 13.21 19.44 -9.42
CA GLN A 265 12.77 20.03 -8.16
C GLN A 265 13.80 21.08 -7.72
N PRO A 266 13.34 22.21 -7.13
CA PRO A 266 14.22 23.30 -6.71
C PRO A 266 15.28 22.85 -5.70
#